data_AF-A0A382JH59-F1
#
_entry.id   AF-A0A382JH59-F1
#
_cell.length_a   1.000
_cell.length_b   1.000
_cell.length_c   1.000
_cell.angle_alpha   90.00
_cell.angle_beta   90.00
_cell.angle_gamma   90.00
#
_symmetry.space_group_name_H-M   'P 1'
#
loop_
_entity.id
_entity.type
_entity.pdbx_description
1 polymer ?
#
loop_
_entity_poly.entity_id
_entity_poly.type
_entity_poly.pdbx_seq_one_letter_code
_entity_poly.pdbx_strand_id
1 'polypeptide(L)' 'MSGRRIEPQPGETIDRGCTVRFRFDGRQLEGYAGDTIASALTAAGVQGLSRSF' A
#
# COMPACT_ATOMS: atom_id res chain seq x y z
N MET A 1 -7.55 -2.87 -12.86
CA MET A 1 -6.13 -2.78 -13.25
C MET A 1 -5.28 -3.14 -12.04
N SER A 2 -4.32 -4.03 -12.21
CA SER A 2 -3.49 -4.54 -11.10
C SER A 2 -2.64 -3.42 -10.50
N GLY A 3 -2.68 -3.27 -9.18
CA GLY A 3 -1.73 -2.41 -8.48
C GLY A 3 -0.31 -2.88 -8.75
N ARG A 4 0.55 -1.97 -9.18
CA ARG A 4 1.96 -2.26 -9.43
C ARG A 4 2.78 -1.21 -8.72
N ARG A 5 3.62 -1.65 -7.78
CA ARG A 5 4.65 -0.76 -7.23
C ARG A 5 5.61 -0.35 -8.34
N ILE A 6 5.97 0.91 -8.33
CA ILE A 6 7.07 1.41 -9.15
C ILE A 6 8.40 0.88 -8.60
N GLU A 7 9.39 0.86 -9.49
CA GLU A 7 10.77 0.54 -9.13
C GLU A 7 11.30 1.51 -8.06
N PRO A 8 12.26 1.08 -7.22
CA PRO A 8 12.86 1.94 -6.22
C PRO A 8 13.32 3.27 -6.82
N GLN A 9 12.93 4.36 -6.18
CA GLN A 9 13.29 5.71 -6.63
C GLN A 9 14.22 6.37 -5.61
N PRO A 10 15.16 7.23 -6.06
CA PRO A 10 15.91 8.08 -5.15
C PRO A 10 14.97 8.89 -4.27
N GLY A 11 15.18 8.85 -2.95
CA GLY A 11 14.36 9.56 -1.98
C GLY A 11 13.07 8.85 -1.54
N GLU A 12 12.85 7.58 -1.92
CA GLU A 12 11.77 6.82 -1.32
C GLU A 12 11.97 6.64 0.19
N THR A 13 10.88 6.75 0.96
CA THR A 13 10.89 6.70 2.43
C THR A 13 10.36 5.38 2.98
N ILE A 14 10.13 4.39 2.11
CA ILE A 14 9.66 3.07 2.48
C ILE A 14 10.84 2.12 2.66
N ASP A 15 10.78 1.26 3.66
CA ASP A 15 11.71 0.15 3.85
C ASP A 15 11.14 -1.12 3.24
N ARG A 16 11.60 -1.44 2.02
CA ARG A 16 11.18 -2.62 1.25
C ARG A 16 11.66 -3.95 1.85
N GLY A 17 12.57 -3.93 2.82
CA GLY A 17 13.01 -5.11 3.56
C GLY A 17 12.08 -5.48 4.72
N CYS A 18 11.17 -4.58 5.10
CA CYS A 18 10.29 -4.75 6.25
C CYS A 18 8.81 -4.74 5.82
N THR A 19 8.25 -5.94 5.59
CA THR A 19 6.83 -6.10 5.26
C THR A 19 5.95 -5.94 6.50
N VAL A 20 4.90 -5.12 6.39
CA VAL A 20 3.89 -4.89 7.43
C VAL A 20 2.54 -5.42 6.94
N ARG A 21 1.88 -6.22 7.77
CA ARG A 21 0.54 -6.76 7.50
C ARG A 21 -0.53 -5.92 8.18
N PHE A 22 -1.61 -5.65 7.48
CA PHE A 22 -2.77 -4.93 8.02
C PHE A 22 -4.07 -5.44 7.40
N ARG A 23 -5.21 -4.98 7.93
CA ARG A 23 -6.54 -5.31 7.38
C ARG A 23 -7.23 -4.05 6.89
N PHE A 24 -7.87 -4.15 5.73
CA PHE A 24 -8.71 -3.11 5.13
C PHE A 24 -9.92 -3.79 4.47
N ASP A 25 -11.13 -3.30 4.73
CA ASP A 25 -12.39 -3.92 4.28
C ASP A 25 -12.46 -5.45 4.54
N GLY A 26 -12.01 -5.86 5.73
CA GLY A 26 -11.96 -7.27 6.14
C GLY A 26 -10.92 -8.14 5.41
N ARG A 27 -10.20 -7.59 4.44
CA ARG A 27 -9.14 -8.28 3.68
C ARG A 27 -7.78 -8.00 4.31
N GLN A 28 -6.96 -9.04 4.42
CA GLN A 28 -5.56 -8.89 4.81
C GLN A 28 -4.74 -8.40 3.61
N LEU A 29 -3.96 -7.35 3.82
CA LEU A 29 -3.08 -6.74 2.84
C LEU A 29 -1.69 -6.53 3.43
N GLU A 30 -0.73 -6.28 2.56
CA GLU A 30 0.67 -6.07 2.92
C GLU A 30 1.17 -4.74 2.38
N GLY A 31 2.00 -4.07 3.17
CA GLY A 31 2.75 -2.86 2.81
C GLY A 31 4.19 -2.97 3.31
N TYR A 32 4.94 -1.89 3.17
CA TYR A 32 6.29 -1.77 3.70
C TYR A 32 6.32 -0.78 4.86
N ALA A 33 7.25 -0.94 5.79
CA ALA A 33 7.44 0.06 6.83
C ALA A 33 7.72 1.43 6.18
N GLY A 34 7.08 2.50 6.69
CA GLY A 34 7.12 3.83 6.06
C GLY A 34 6.04 4.06 5.00
N ASP A 35 5.28 3.04 4.58
CA ASP A 35 4.06 3.28 3.81
C ASP A 35 3.02 4.02 4.64
N THR A 36 2.21 4.83 3.95
CA THR A 36 0.89 5.20 4.44
C THR A 36 -0.11 4.11 4.07
N ILE A 37 -1.27 4.08 4.73
CA ILE A 37 -2.35 3.15 4.34
C ILE A 37 -2.75 3.37 2.86
N ALA A 38 -2.84 4.62 2.41
CA ALA A 38 -3.19 4.94 1.02
C ALA A 38 -2.16 4.44 0.00
N SER A 39 -0.85 4.58 0.27
CA SER A 39 0.20 4.11 -0.64
C SER A 39 0.24 2.59 -0.71
N ALA A 40 0.10 1.89 0.42
CA ALA A 40 0.02 0.44 0.46
C ALA A 40 -1.21 -0.10 -0.27
N LEU A 41 -2.38 0.54 -0.10
CA LEU A 41 -3.61 0.16 -0.81
C LEU A 41 -3.49 0.38 -2.32
N THR A 42 -2.92 1.51 -2.74
CA THR A 42 -2.66 1.80 -4.16
C THR A 42 -1.72 0.77 -4.77
N ALA A 43 -0.64 0.42 -4.04
CA ALA A 43 0.29 -0.63 -4.44
C ALA A 43 -0.38 -2.00 -4.57
N ALA A 44 -1.37 -2.29 -3.72
CA ALA A 44 -2.19 -3.51 -3.77
C ALA A 44 -3.31 -3.46 -4.83
N GLY A 45 -3.46 -2.36 -5.57
CA GLY A 45 -4.45 -2.19 -6.65
C GLY A 45 -5.83 -1.80 -6.16
N VAL A 46 -5.96 -1.35 -4.92
CA VAL A 46 -7.20 -0.81 -4.37
C VAL A 46 -7.37 0.63 -4.85
N GLN A 47 -8.50 0.91 -5.52
CA GLN A 47 -8.77 2.21 -6.12
C GLN A 47 -9.69 3.10 -5.28
N GLY A 48 -10.54 2.48 -4.44
CA GLY A 48 -11.46 3.19 -3.55
C GLY A 48 -11.00 3.09 -2.10
N LEU A 49 -10.74 4.25 -1.49
CA LEU A 49 -10.36 4.35 -0.06
C LEU A 49 -11.57 4.64 0.84
N SER A 50 -12.61 5.26 0.28
CA SER A 50 -13.86 5.58 0.95
C SER A 50 -14.99 5.64 -0.08
N ARG A 51 -16.22 5.46 0.38
CA ARG A 51 -17.45 5.79 -0.35
C ARG A 51 -18.21 6.79 0.52
N SER A 52 -18.81 7.80 -0.09
CA SER A 52 -19.60 8.82 0.62
C SER A 52 -20.58 8.16 1.60
N PHE A 53 -20.76 8.80 2.76
CA PHE A 53 -21.73 8.40 3.77
C PHE A 53 -23.11 8.98 3.47
#